data_AF-A1ZUQ6-F1
#
_entry.id   AF-A1ZUQ6-F1
#
_cell.length_a   1.000
_cell.length_b   1.000
_cell.length_c   1.000
_cell.angle_alpha   90.00
_cell.angle_beta   90.00
_cell.angle_gamma   90.00
#
_symmetry.space_group_name_H-M   'P 1'
#
loop_
_entity.id
_entity.type
_entity.pdbx_description
1 polymer ?
#
loop_
_entity_poly.entity_id
_entity_poly.type
_entity_poly.pdbx_seq_one_letter_code
_entity_poly.pdbx_strand_id
1 'polypeptide(L)'
;MNHLQYIYLLVAVLLWVLGYLHTGKLVRPRWKQPGKAVFYLTISVALIYWFDHYALFFIILHPLLGLVFHIRVCRRHHINWKTCQPREKYIELQEKWAKGEF
;
A
#
# COMPACT_ATOMS: atom_id res chain seq x y z
N MET A 1 -2.95 -20.35 15.55
CA MET A 1 -3.13 -20.13 14.10
C MET A 1 -3.03 -21.45 13.37
N ASN A 2 -3.91 -21.68 12.38
CA ASN A 2 -3.83 -22.86 11.51
C ASN A 2 -2.96 -22.59 10.26
N HIS A 3 -2.68 -23.61 9.45
CA HIS A 3 -1.87 -23.48 8.24
C HIS A 3 -2.41 -22.44 7.24
N LEU A 4 -3.75 -22.33 7.09
CA LEU A 4 -4.38 -21.34 6.21
C LEU A 4 -4.15 -19.90 6.68
N GLN A 5 -4.22 -19.66 7.98
CA GLN A 5 -3.97 -18.35 8.58
C GLN A 5 -2.52 -17.89 8.38
N TYR A 6 -1.55 -18.82 8.45
CA TYR A 6 -0.16 -18.53 8.10
C TYR A 6 -0.01 -18.19 6.62
N ILE A 7 -0.72 -18.88 5.73
CA ILE A 7 -0.74 -18.57 4.29
C ILE A 7 -1.29 -17.16 4.07
N TYR A 8 -2.38 -16.78 4.73
CA TYR A 8 -2.97 -15.44 4.60
C TYR A 8 -2.02 -14.34 5.08
N LEU A 9 -1.34 -14.58 6.21
CA LEU A 9 -0.33 -13.66 6.70
C LEU A 9 0.83 -13.52 5.71
N LEU A 10 1.30 -14.63 5.12
CA LEU A 10 2.35 -14.62 4.11
C LEU A 10 1.93 -13.84 2.85
N VAL A 11 0.69 -14.01 2.39
CA VAL A 11 0.11 -13.20 1.29
C VAL A 11 0.09 -11.72 1.66
N ALA A 12 -0.33 -11.37 2.88
CA ALA A 12 -0.33 -9.97 3.34
C ALA A 12 1.09 -9.37 3.29
N VAL A 13 2.09 -10.08 3.84
CA VAL A 13 3.49 -9.64 3.81
C VAL A 13 3.99 -9.47 2.37
N LEU A 14 3.72 -10.45 1.48
CA LEU A 14 4.12 -10.37 0.07
C LEU A 14 3.51 -9.15 -0.64
N LEU A 15 2.21 -8.91 -0.46
CA LEU A 15 1.53 -7.75 -1.06
C LEU A 15 2.09 -6.43 -0.53
N TRP A 16 2.39 -6.35 0.76
CA TRP A 16 3.05 -5.17 1.33
C TRP A 16 4.44 -4.94 0.73
N VAL A 17 5.26 -5.99 0.63
CA VAL A 17 6.62 -5.89 0.03
C VAL A 17 6.53 -5.45 -1.43
N LEU A 18 5.62 -6.03 -2.23
CA LEU A 18 5.42 -5.63 -3.62
C LEU A 18 5.00 -4.15 -3.73
N GLY A 19 4.05 -3.71 -2.91
CA GLY A 19 3.65 -2.31 -2.84
C GLY A 19 4.80 -1.39 -2.44
N TYR A 20 5.62 -1.82 -1.47
CA TYR A 20 6.80 -1.09 -1.02
C TYR A 20 7.84 -0.92 -2.14
N LEU A 21 8.17 -2.00 -2.85
CA LEU A 21 9.15 -2.00 -3.94
C LEU A 21 8.69 -1.19 -5.16
N HIS A 22 7.38 -1.19 -5.43
CA HIS A 22 6.79 -0.46 -6.54
C HIS A 22 6.77 1.04 -6.29
N THR A 23 6.02 1.50 -5.28
CA THR A 23 5.79 2.92 -5.01
C THR A 23 6.23 3.35 -3.61
N GLY A 24 6.21 2.43 -2.64
CA GLY A 24 6.50 2.75 -1.24
C GLY A 24 7.87 3.39 -1.04
N LYS A 25 8.93 2.93 -1.72
CA LYS A 25 10.30 3.51 -1.66
C LYS A 25 10.39 4.99 -2.01
N LEU A 26 9.41 5.51 -2.73
CA LEU A 26 9.32 6.91 -3.14
C LEU A 26 8.48 7.76 -2.19
N VAL A 27 7.76 7.14 -1.25
CA VAL A 27 6.91 7.85 -0.29
C VAL A 27 7.75 8.70 0.65
N ARG A 28 7.35 9.96 0.80
CA ARG A 28 7.94 10.91 1.74
C ARG A 28 6.87 11.43 2.71
N PRO A 29 7.24 11.71 3.97
CA PRO A 29 8.51 11.39 4.61
C PRO A 29 8.68 9.88 4.89
N ARG A 30 9.93 9.37 4.86
CA ARG A 30 10.22 7.92 4.93
C ARG A 30 9.74 7.24 6.22
N TRP A 31 9.66 7.97 7.34
CA TRP A 31 9.18 7.44 8.61
C TRP A 31 7.70 7.02 8.57
N LYS A 32 6.90 7.49 7.60
CA LYS A 32 5.51 7.02 7.42
C LYS A 32 5.44 5.59 6.86
N GLN A 33 6.51 5.08 6.24
CA GLN A 33 6.55 3.72 5.67
C GLN A 33 6.40 2.62 6.73
N PRO A 34 7.19 2.60 7.83
CA PRO A 34 7.00 1.60 8.88
C PRO A 34 5.63 1.71 9.54
N GLY A 35 5.10 2.93 9.72
CA GLY A 35 3.75 3.13 10.25
C GLY A 35 2.67 2.49 9.38
N LYS A 36 2.75 2.65 8.05
CA LYS A 36 1.85 1.98 7.09
C LYS A 36 2.00 0.45 7.14
N ALA A 37 3.22 -0.05 7.31
CA ALA A 37 3.49 -1.48 7.42
C ALA A 37 2.86 -2.09 8.67
N VAL A 38 3.14 -1.49 9.83
CA VAL A 38 2.57 -1.91 11.12
C VAL A 38 1.05 -1.87 11.05
N PHE A 39 0.47 -0.76 10.60
CA PHE A 39 -0.98 -0.65 10.46
C PHE A 39 -1.59 -1.75 9.59
N TYR A 40 -1.06 -1.96 8.39
CA TYR A 40 -1.57 -2.95 7.44
C TYR A 40 -1.43 -4.38 7.97
N LEU A 41 -0.27 -4.74 8.54
CA LEU A 41 -0.02 -6.07 9.08
C LEU A 41 -0.82 -6.33 10.36
N THR A 42 -0.92 -5.36 11.27
CA THR A 42 -1.72 -5.48 12.50
C THR A 42 -3.19 -5.70 12.18
N ILE A 43 -3.76 -4.92 11.25
CA ILE A 43 -5.16 -5.14 10.83
C ILE A 43 -5.31 -6.49 10.13
N SER A 44 -4.37 -6.88 9.27
CA SER A 44 -4.41 -8.19 8.62
C SER A 44 -4.41 -9.33 9.64
N VAL A 45 -3.53 -9.29 10.64
CA VAL A 45 -3.47 -10.30 11.72
C VAL A 45 -4.77 -10.31 12.52
N ALA A 46 -5.29 -9.15 12.91
CA ALA A 46 -6.54 -9.05 13.66
C ALA A 46 -7.72 -9.63 12.87
N LEU A 47 -7.83 -9.31 11.58
CA LEU A 47 -8.87 -9.84 10.71
C LEU A 47 -8.73 -11.34 10.46
N ILE A 48 -7.50 -11.85 10.27
CA ILE A 48 -7.24 -13.29 10.14
C ILE A 48 -7.69 -14.01 11.41
N TYR A 49 -7.45 -13.43 12.59
CA TYR A 49 -7.81 -14.04 13.86
C TYR A 49 -9.34 -14.03 14.12
N TRP A 50 -10.03 -12.93 13.81
CA TRP A 50 -11.46 -12.79 14.11
C TRP A 50 -12.41 -13.25 12.99
N PHE A 51 -12.01 -13.12 11.73
CA PHE A 51 -12.87 -13.36 10.58
C PHE A 51 -12.30 -14.38 9.59
N ASP A 52 -11.16 -14.99 9.93
CA ASP A 52 -10.52 -16.09 9.21
C ASP A 52 -10.43 -15.83 7.69
N HIS A 53 -11.24 -16.50 6.86
CA HIS A 53 -11.19 -16.38 5.41
C HIS A 53 -11.60 -15.00 4.89
N TYR A 54 -12.47 -14.27 5.60
CA TYR A 54 -12.90 -12.93 5.18
C TYR A 54 -11.78 -11.88 5.30
N ALA A 55 -10.69 -12.19 6.02
CA ALA A 55 -9.52 -11.32 6.08
C ALA A 55 -8.88 -11.11 4.71
N LEU A 56 -9.00 -12.08 3.80
CA LEU A 56 -8.50 -11.98 2.42
C LEU A 56 -9.10 -10.79 1.67
N PHE A 57 -10.37 -10.44 1.95
CA PHE A 57 -10.98 -9.27 1.33
C PHE A 57 -10.19 -8.01 1.68
N PHE A 58 -9.86 -7.78 2.95
CA PHE A 58 -9.05 -6.63 3.33
C PHE A 58 -7.63 -6.72 2.74
N ILE A 59 -6.97 -7.87 2.89
CA ILE A 59 -5.59 -8.11 2.45
C ILE A 59 -5.43 -7.82 0.96
N ILE A 60 -6.42 -8.16 0.13
CA ILE A 60 -6.37 -7.98 -1.33
C ILE A 60 -6.95 -6.63 -1.74
N LEU A 61 -8.14 -6.28 -1.24
CA LEU A 61 -8.86 -5.09 -1.68
C LEU A 61 -8.15 -3.80 -1.27
N HIS A 62 -7.53 -3.77 -0.09
CA HIS A 62 -6.82 -2.59 0.38
C HIS A 62 -5.65 -2.16 -0.56
N PRO A 63 -4.68 -3.02 -0.90
CA PRO A 63 -3.63 -2.65 -1.86
C PRO A 63 -4.18 -2.40 -3.27
N LEU A 64 -5.24 -3.10 -3.71
CA LEU A 64 -5.88 -2.84 -4.99
C LEU A 64 -6.49 -1.44 -5.05
N LEU A 65 -7.20 -1.01 -4.01
CA LEU A 65 -7.74 0.34 -3.92
C LEU A 65 -6.63 1.39 -3.93
N GLY A 66 -5.54 1.14 -3.20
CA GLY A 66 -4.34 1.99 -3.24
C GLY A 66 -3.73 2.09 -4.64
N LEU A 67 -3.67 0.99 -5.38
CA LEU A 67 -3.18 0.95 -6.76
C LEU A 67 -4.11 1.69 -7.73
N VAL A 68 -5.42 1.48 -7.64
CA VAL A 68 -6.41 2.20 -8.47
C VAL A 68 -6.31 3.70 -8.23
N PHE A 69 -6.22 4.11 -6.97
CA PHE A 69 -6.01 5.50 -6.59
C PHE A 69 -4.72 6.07 -7.18
N HIS A 70 -3.59 5.35 -7.01
CA HIS A 70 -2.29 5.71 -7.59
C HIS A 70 -2.36 5.88 -9.11
N ILE A 71 -2.96 4.92 -9.83
CA ILE A 71 -3.12 4.98 -11.29
C ILE A 71 -3.94 6.21 -11.68
N ARG A 72 -5.06 6.47 -11.01
CA ARG A 72 -5.96 7.59 -11.31
C ARG A 72 -5.25 8.93 -11.13
N VAL A 73 -4.53 9.09 -10.02
CA VAL A 73 -3.77 10.31 -9.72
C VAL A 73 -2.61 10.48 -10.70
N CYS A 74 -1.79 9.46 -10.91
CA CYS A 74 -0.68 9.54 -11.86
C CYS A 74 -1.16 9.91 -13.27
N ARG A 75 -2.25 9.31 -13.76
CA ARG A 75 -2.84 9.67 -15.06
C ARG A 75 -3.30 11.12 -15.11
N ARG A 76 -3.98 11.61 -14.08
CA ARG A 76 -4.45 13.01 -14.00
C ARG A 76 -3.29 14.02 -14.06
N HIS A 77 -2.13 13.67 -13.51
CA HIS A 77 -0.96 14.54 -13.47
C HIS A 77 0.09 14.23 -14.55
N HIS A 78 -0.24 13.43 -15.58
CA HIS A 78 0.68 13.04 -16.66
C HIS A 78 1.97 12.36 -16.15
N ILE A 79 1.83 11.52 -15.13
CA ILE A 79 2.90 10.69 -14.56
C ILE A 79 2.66 9.25 -15.00
N ASN A 80 3.70 8.57 -15.48
CA ASN A 80 3.66 7.14 -15.74
C ASN A 80 3.54 6.39 -14.40
N TRP A 81 2.38 5.79 -14.15
CA TRP A 81 2.09 5.10 -12.89
C TRP A 81 2.98 3.86 -12.65
N LYS A 82 3.53 3.24 -13.70
CA LYS A 82 4.39 2.06 -13.60
C LYS A 82 5.80 2.41 -13.14
N THR A 83 6.35 3.49 -13.70
CA THR A 83 7.74 3.91 -13.46
C THR A 83 7.86 5.12 -12.52
N CYS A 84 6.75 5.76 -12.20
CA CYS A 84 6.66 7.02 -11.46
C CYS A 84 7.47 8.17 -12.10
N GLN A 85 7.53 8.21 -13.43
CA GLN A 85 8.20 9.26 -14.20
C GLN A 85 7.19 10.27 -14.78
N PRO A 86 7.49 11.59 -14.83
CA PRO A 86 8.71 12.24 -14.33
C PRO A 86 8.78 12.24 -12.80
N ARG A 87 9.97 11.94 -12.26
CA ARG A 87 10.14 11.62 -10.83
C ARG A 87 10.01 12.85 -9.94
N GLU A 88 10.46 14.03 -10.38
CA GLU A 88 10.31 15.26 -9.58
C GLU A 88 8.83 15.56 -9.35
N LYS A 89 8.02 15.50 -10.41
CA LYS A 89 6.57 15.74 -10.34
C LYS A 89 5.86 14.75 -9.41
N TYR A 90 6.27 13.49 -9.43
CA TYR A 90 5.72 12.48 -8.52
C TYR A 90 6.05 12.75 -7.05
N ILE A 91 7.28 13.18 -6.77
CA ILE A 91 7.71 13.54 -5.41
C ILE A 91 6.99 14.80 -4.92
N GLU A 92 6.90 15.84 -5.75
CA GLU A 92 6.18 17.07 -5.43
C GLU A 92 4.72 16.76 -5.05
N LEU A 93 4.07 15.90 -5.82
CA LEU A 93 2.69 15.49 -5.57
C LEU A 93 2.53 14.73 -4.24
N GLN A 94 3.49 13.85 -3.92
CA GLN A 94 3.54 13.14 -2.65
C GLN A 94 3.72 14.10 -1.46
N GLU A 95 4.53 15.14 -1.62
CA GLU A 95 4.74 16.15 -0.58
C GLU A 95 3.50 16.99 -0.34
N LYS A 96 2.80 17.43 -1.40
CA LYS A 96 1.50 18.11 -1.29
C LYS A 96 0.48 17.25 -0.56
N TRP A 97 0.37 15.97 -0.93
CA TRP A 97 -0.46 15.00 -0.22
C TRP A 97 -0.09 14.89 1.26
N ALA A 98 1.20 14.80 1.57
CA ALA A 98 1.66 14.64 2.95
C ALA A 98 1.37 15.87 3.83
N LYS A 99 1.21 17.05 3.21
CA LYS A 99 0.83 18.33 3.84
C LYS A 99 -0.69 18.58 3.85
N GLY A 100 -1.48 17.78 3.13
CA GLY A 100 -2.92 18.00 2.98
C GLY A 100 -3.29 19.10 1.96
N GLU A 101 -2.37 19.46 1.07
CA GLU A 101 -2.51 20.50 0.04
C GLU A 101 -2.88 19.90 -1.34
N PHE A 102 -3.51 18.72 -1.34
CA PHE A 102 -3.78 17.92 -2.54
C PHE A 102 -5.19 18.13 -3.10
#